data_AF-A0A1H1T4L3-F1
#
_entry.id   AF-A0A1H1T4L3-F1
#
_cell.length_a   1.000
_cell.length_b   1.000
_cell.length_c   1.000
_cell.angle_alpha   90.00
_cell.angle_beta   90.00
_cell.angle_gamma   90.00
#
_symmetry.space_group_name_H-M   'P 1'
#
loop_
_entity.id
_entity.type
_entity.pdbx_description
1 polymer ?
#
loop_
_entity_poly.entity_id
_entity_poly.type
_entity_poly.pdbx_seq_one_letter_code
_entity_poly.pdbx_strand_id
1 'polypeptide(L)'
;MAEPELSEVIDSSSEPREIHLDVAAYRAAKASDNGERISLGELLSERDAPTMPGDAALIASEIAAALVRADVDSDGTAFRRFIQLDENLAAESGATRFSFTLTEPAPTGSARWDTAIAALCAYRLNSGSLPIPDWVSNRNGNQQTPWVPPFSRYNSPVDLAQVPVEFLRGGILIQASTLESE
;
A
#
# COMPACT_ATOMS: atom_id res chain seq x y z
N MET A 1 -39.19 40.24 -51.52
CA MET A 1 -38.94 38.91 -50.93
C MET A 1 -37.64 39.05 -50.15
N ALA A 2 -37.70 38.82 -48.84
CA ALA A 2 -36.74 39.27 -47.83
C ALA A 2 -35.50 38.37 -47.69
N GLU A 3 -34.39 38.95 -47.20
CA GLU A 3 -33.22 38.28 -46.58
C GLU A 3 -33.55 37.76 -45.14
N PRO A 4 -32.57 37.23 -44.36
CA PRO A 4 -31.76 36.00 -44.47
C PRO A 4 -31.92 35.14 -43.17
N GLU A 5 -31.07 34.12 -42.92
CA GLU A 5 -30.41 33.83 -41.60
C GLU A 5 -29.66 32.47 -41.56
N LEU A 6 -28.66 32.46 -40.68
CA LEU A 6 -27.51 31.58 -40.45
C LEU A 6 -27.78 30.16 -39.87
N SER A 7 -26.79 29.26 -39.99
CA SER A 7 -26.23 28.35 -38.95
C SER A 7 -25.79 27.00 -39.56
N GLU A 8 -24.71 26.31 -39.19
CA GLU A 8 -23.47 26.59 -38.46
C GLU A 8 -22.56 25.39 -38.78
N VAL A 9 -21.27 25.64 -38.91
CA VAL A 9 -20.21 24.63 -39.00
C VAL A 9 -19.90 24.15 -37.59
N ILE A 10 -19.95 22.84 -37.27
CA ILE A 10 -19.04 22.28 -36.26
C ILE A 10 -18.70 20.80 -36.53
N ASP A 11 -17.40 20.57 -36.67
CA ASP A 11 -16.66 19.31 -36.56
C ASP A 11 -16.95 18.61 -35.21
N SER A 12 -16.99 17.28 -35.19
CA SER A 12 -17.07 16.50 -33.95
C SER A 12 -16.27 15.21 -34.08
N SER A 13 -14.95 15.38 -34.26
CA SER A 13 -13.99 14.52 -33.59
C SER A 13 -14.10 14.74 -32.08
N SER A 14 -14.54 13.74 -31.32
CA SER A 14 -14.53 13.77 -29.86
C SER A 14 -14.13 12.40 -29.31
N GLU A 15 -12.86 12.28 -28.96
CA GLU A 15 -12.31 11.18 -28.16
C GLU A 15 -12.92 11.20 -26.74
N PRO A 16 -13.10 10.04 -26.10
CA PRO A 16 -13.65 9.97 -24.75
C PRO A 16 -12.62 10.54 -23.74
N ARG A 17 -12.99 11.65 -23.09
CA ARG A 17 -12.23 12.23 -21.98
C ARG A 17 -12.39 11.37 -20.73
N GLU A 18 -11.28 10.80 -20.26
CA GLU A 18 -11.13 10.25 -18.91
C GLU A 18 -11.46 11.33 -17.88
N ILE A 19 -12.40 11.01 -16.98
CA ILE A 19 -12.77 11.86 -15.86
C ILE A 19 -11.81 11.52 -14.72
N HIS A 20 -10.61 12.12 -14.73
CA HIS A 20 -9.74 12.11 -13.56
C HIS A 20 -10.36 13.00 -12.48
N LEU A 21 -11.06 12.37 -11.54
CA LEU A 21 -11.58 13.05 -10.36
C LEU A 21 -10.40 13.35 -9.43
N ASP A 22 -9.84 14.54 -9.57
CA ASP A 22 -8.74 15.02 -8.75
C ASP A 22 -9.24 15.31 -7.32
N VAL A 23 -9.06 14.31 -6.45
CA VAL A 23 -9.50 14.34 -5.04
C VAL A 23 -8.82 15.50 -4.27
N ALA A 24 -7.66 15.97 -4.73
CA ALA A 24 -6.97 17.12 -4.16
C ALA A 24 -7.73 18.44 -4.44
N ALA A 25 -8.27 18.61 -5.65
CA ALA A 25 -9.04 19.79 -6.03
C ALA A 25 -10.36 19.90 -5.25
N TYR A 26 -11.04 18.77 -5.00
CA TYR A 26 -12.29 18.74 -4.23
C TYR A 26 -12.08 19.16 -2.76
N ARG A 27 -10.92 18.84 -2.17
CA ARG A 27 -10.61 19.22 -0.77
C ARG A 27 -10.16 20.67 -0.65
N ALA A 28 -9.47 21.21 -1.66
CA ALA A 28 -9.07 22.63 -1.69
C ALA A 28 -10.28 23.58 -1.80
N ALA A 29 -11.28 23.22 -2.61
CA ALA A 29 -12.49 24.03 -2.76
C ALA A 29 -13.31 24.15 -1.46
N LYS A 30 -13.25 23.13 -0.58
CA LYS A 30 -13.97 23.13 0.70
C LYS A 30 -13.28 23.98 1.79
N ALA A 31 -11.99 24.29 1.62
CA ALA A 31 -11.23 25.12 2.56
C ALA A 31 -11.37 26.63 2.30
N SER A 32 -11.87 27.04 1.12
CA SER A 32 -11.91 28.45 0.72
C SER A 32 -13.19 29.21 1.12
N ASP A 33 -14.14 28.56 1.80
CA ASP A 33 -15.42 29.18 2.21
C ASP A 33 -15.32 29.99 3.52
N ASN A 34 -14.21 29.87 4.26
CA ASN A 34 -13.94 30.69 5.45
C ASN A 34 -12.88 31.75 5.11
N GLY A 35 -13.34 32.95 4.74
CA GLY A 35 -12.54 34.06 4.24
C GLY A 35 -11.51 34.63 5.21
N GLU A 36 -10.40 33.92 5.41
CA GLU A 36 -9.23 34.42 6.14
C GLU A 36 -8.04 34.57 5.18
N ARG A 37 -7.64 35.81 4.92
CA ARG A 37 -6.50 36.14 4.06
C ARG A 37 -5.21 35.83 4.81
N ILE A 38 -4.68 34.61 4.64
CA ILE A 38 -3.39 34.23 5.21
C ILE A 38 -2.26 34.71 4.29
N SER A 39 -1.35 35.52 4.84
CA SER A 39 -0.17 36.05 4.17
C SER A 39 0.80 34.92 3.75
N LEU A 40 1.27 34.98 2.51
CA LEU A 40 2.18 34.00 1.88
C LEU A 40 3.58 33.86 2.54
N GLY A 41 3.84 34.58 3.65
CA GLY A 41 5.12 34.55 4.37
C GLY A 41 5.18 33.59 5.56
N GLU A 42 4.05 32.99 5.97
CA GLU A 42 3.94 32.18 7.21
C GLU A 42 3.52 30.72 6.95
N LEU A 43 3.55 30.30 5.68
CA LEU A 43 3.05 29.01 5.20
C LEU A 43 4.15 27.95 4.98
N LEU A 44 5.35 28.17 5.51
CA LEU A 44 6.45 27.19 5.50
C LEU A 44 6.91 26.86 6.92
N SER A 45 5.97 26.57 7.82
CA SER A 45 6.23 25.57 8.87
C SER A 45 6.13 24.19 8.22
N GLU A 46 7.16 23.90 7.45
CA GLU A 46 7.37 22.72 6.63
C GLU A 46 7.81 21.54 7.51
N ARG A 47 6.94 21.13 8.45
CA ARG A 47 7.08 19.94 9.30
C ARG A 47 5.69 19.52 9.77
N ASP A 48 4.93 18.91 8.87
CA ASP A 48 3.81 17.97 9.12
C ASP A 48 2.95 17.86 7.85
N ALA A 49 3.59 17.71 6.68
CA ALA A 49 2.88 17.07 5.59
C ALA A 49 2.58 15.64 6.09
N PRO A 50 1.32 15.17 6.09
CA PRO A 50 1.02 13.81 6.49
C PRO A 50 1.86 12.90 5.59
N THR A 51 2.80 12.16 6.18
CA THR A 51 3.50 11.08 5.48
C THR A 51 2.40 10.13 5.03
N MET A 52 2.12 10.10 3.73
CA MET A 52 1.13 9.19 3.18
C MET A 52 1.52 7.77 3.63
N PRO A 53 0.67 7.04 4.38
CA PRO A 53 1.03 5.70 4.82
C PRO A 53 1.39 4.86 3.60
N GLY A 54 2.53 4.17 3.67
CA GLY A 54 3.04 3.41 2.53
C GLY A 54 2.14 2.23 2.20
N ASP A 55 1.71 2.14 0.94
CA ASP A 55 0.99 0.99 0.40
C ASP A 55 1.93 -0.20 0.14
N ALA A 56 1.36 -1.34 -0.27
CA ALA A 56 2.14 -2.54 -0.54
C ALA A 56 3.22 -2.33 -1.63
N ALA A 57 2.96 -1.48 -2.62
CA ALA A 57 3.90 -1.21 -3.72
C ALA A 57 5.10 -0.40 -3.25
N LEU A 58 4.85 0.66 -2.47
CA LEU A 58 5.91 1.47 -1.88
C LEU A 58 6.76 0.64 -0.92
N ILE A 59 6.14 -0.10 0.01
CA ILE A 59 6.88 -0.89 0.99
C ILE A 59 7.71 -2.00 0.31
N ALA A 60 7.19 -2.66 -0.72
CA ALA A 60 7.97 -3.62 -1.49
C ALA A 60 9.21 -2.98 -2.14
N SER A 61 9.08 -1.77 -2.68
CA SER A 61 10.22 -1.04 -3.26
C SER A 61 11.28 -0.69 -2.20
N GLU A 62 10.87 -0.35 -0.98
CA GLU A 62 11.78 -0.07 0.14
C GLU A 62 12.47 -1.35 0.64
N ILE A 63 11.75 -2.47 0.69
CA ILE A 63 12.32 -3.80 0.97
C ILE A 63 13.35 -4.15 -0.11
N ALA A 64 13.02 -3.99 -1.38
CA ALA A 64 13.94 -4.25 -2.49
C ALA A 64 15.23 -3.43 -2.36
N ALA A 65 15.10 -2.13 -2.06
CA ALA A 65 16.25 -1.25 -1.85
C ALA A 65 17.12 -1.67 -0.66
N ALA A 66 16.51 -2.14 0.44
CA ALA A 66 17.23 -2.67 1.59
C ALA A 66 18.03 -3.94 1.22
N LEU A 67 17.42 -4.86 0.47
CA LEU A 67 18.07 -6.11 0.05
C LEU A 67 19.22 -5.88 -0.92
N VAL A 68 19.10 -4.91 -1.84
CA VAL A 68 20.16 -4.58 -2.81
C VAL A 68 21.40 -3.98 -2.15
N ARG A 69 21.23 -3.20 -1.07
CA ARG A 69 22.37 -2.59 -0.36
C ARG A 69 23.32 -3.61 0.26
N ALA A 70 22.83 -4.83 0.52
CA ALA A 70 23.60 -5.94 1.08
C ALA A 70 24.45 -5.54 2.30
N ASP A 71 23.93 -4.64 3.13
CA ASP A 71 24.57 -4.25 4.38
C ASP A 71 24.34 -5.32 5.46
N VAL A 72 25.06 -5.15 6.58
CA VAL A 72 25.07 -6.10 7.71
C VAL A 72 23.67 -6.33 8.30
N ASP A 73 22.71 -5.41 8.07
CA ASP A 73 21.36 -5.43 8.64
C ASP A 73 20.25 -5.28 7.58
N SER A 74 20.53 -5.74 6.35
CA SER A 74 19.61 -5.59 5.20
C SER A 74 18.28 -6.30 5.46
N ASP A 75 18.36 -7.49 6.04
CA ASP A 75 17.24 -8.31 6.48
C ASP A 75 16.44 -7.66 7.63
N GLY A 76 17.11 -7.08 8.62
CA GLY A 76 16.45 -6.34 9.70
C GLY A 76 15.74 -5.09 9.20
N THR A 77 16.34 -4.39 8.23
CA THR A 77 15.73 -3.25 7.56
C THR A 77 14.51 -3.65 6.74
N ALA A 78 14.60 -4.74 5.95
CA ALA A 78 13.48 -5.29 5.21
C ALA A 78 12.32 -5.69 6.15
N PHE A 79 12.64 -6.33 7.27
CA PHE A 79 11.63 -6.71 8.26
C PHE A 79 10.93 -5.50 8.89
N ARG A 80 11.67 -4.44 9.23
CA ARG A 80 11.04 -3.20 9.74
C ARG A 80 10.07 -2.59 8.72
N ARG A 81 10.42 -2.59 7.43
CA ARG A 81 9.51 -2.11 6.38
C ARG A 81 8.27 -3.00 6.24
N PHE A 82 8.44 -4.30 6.37
CA PHE A 82 7.33 -5.24 6.42
C PHE A 82 6.37 -4.97 7.60
N ILE A 83 6.90 -4.73 8.80
CA ILE A 83 6.08 -4.35 9.97
C ILE A 83 5.40 -3.00 9.75
N GLN A 84 6.06 -2.03 9.10
CA GLN A 84 5.42 -0.76 8.77
C GLN A 84 4.18 -0.96 7.86
N LEU A 85 4.22 -1.88 6.90
CA LEU A 85 3.04 -2.20 6.08
C LEU A 85 1.91 -2.79 6.93
N ASP A 86 2.25 -3.63 7.90
CA ASP A 86 1.28 -4.21 8.81
C ASP A 86 0.57 -3.13 9.64
N GLU A 87 1.34 -2.22 10.22
CA GLU A 87 0.84 -1.06 10.95
C GLU A 87 -0.05 -0.17 10.08
N ASN A 88 0.38 0.14 8.85
CA ASN A 88 -0.38 0.96 7.90
C ASN A 88 -1.73 0.29 7.56
N LEU A 89 -1.75 -1.02 7.34
CA LEU A 89 -2.98 -1.77 7.05
C LEU A 89 -3.87 -1.90 8.30
N ALA A 90 -3.29 -2.03 9.48
CA ALA A 90 -4.00 -2.14 10.75
C ALA A 90 -4.68 -0.82 11.16
N ALA A 91 -4.01 0.30 10.93
CA ALA A 91 -4.50 1.65 11.23
C ALA A 91 -5.74 2.03 10.41
N GLU A 92 -5.88 1.45 9.21
CA GLU A 92 -6.97 1.74 8.29
C GLU A 92 -8.04 0.64 8.26
N SER A 93 -9.22 0.95 7.73
CA SER A 93 -10.32 -0.03 7.55
C SER A 93 -11.07 0.18 6.23
N GLY A 94 -11.94 -0.78 5.88
CA GLY A 94 -12.82 -0.65 4.73
C GLY A 94 -12.09 -0.40 3.40
N ALA A 95 -12.62 0.54 2.62
CA ALA A 95 -12.05 0.91 1.32
C ALA A 95 -10.63 1.49 1.42
N THR A 96 -10.29 2.20 2.51
CA THR A 96 -8.94 2.75 2.68
C THR A 96 -7.90 1.66 2.84
N ARG A 97 -8.16 0.67 3.72
CA ARG A 97 -7.28 -0.51 3.85
C ARG A 97 -7.13 -1.24 2.53
N PHE A 98 -8.23 -1.46 1.81
CA PHE A 98 -8.20 -2.11 0.50
C PHE A 98 -7.34 -1.32 -0.51
N SER A 99 -7.40 0.02 -0.48
CA SER A 99 -6.64 0.87 -1.40
C SER A 99 -5.11 0.66 -1.31
N PHE A 100 -4.59 0.31 -0.14
CA PHE A 100 -3.16 0.01 0.06
C PHE A 100 -2.71 -1.32 -0.59
N THR A 101 -3.65 -2.08 -1.14
CA THR A 101 -3.40 -3.38 -1.78
C THR A 101 -3.80 -3.42 -3.25
N LEU A 102 -4.23 -2.29 -3.83
CA LEU A 102 -4.72 -2.23 -5.21
C LEU A 102 -3.62 -2.54 -6.24
N THR A 103 -2.45 -1.96 -6.03
CA THR A 103 -1.32 -2.09 -6.95
C THR A 103 -0.52 -3.33 -6.60
N GLU A 104 -0.38 -4.26 -7.55
CA GLU A 104 0.58 -5.35 -7.41
C GLU A 104 1.99 -4.76 -7.29
N PRO A 105 2.72 -5.09 -6.20
CA PRO A 105 4.07 -4.58 -6.03
C PRO A 105 5.05 -5.12 -7.08
N ALA A 106 6.04 -4.31 -7.45
CA ALA A 106 7.20 -4.83 -8.18
C ALA A 106 7.96 -5.86 -7.32
N PRO A 107 8.60 -6.88 -7.91
CA PRO A 107 9.33 -7.89 -7.15
C PRO A 107 10.43 -7.27 -6.28
N THR A 108 10.52 -7.71 -5.03
CA THR A 108 11.57 -7.26 -4.09
C THR A 108 12.96 -7.81 -4.43
N GLY A 109 13.02 -8.78 -5.34
CA GLY A 109 14.21 -9.61 -5.56
C GLY A 109 14.29 -10.84 -4.65
N SER A 110 13.36 -10.99 -3.69
CA SER A 110 13.21 -12.16 -2.83
C SER A 110 11.80 -12.71 -2.89
N ALA A 111 11.63 -13.91 -3.46
CA ALA A 111 10.34 -14.58 -3.54
C ALA A 111 9.69 -14.80 -2.16
N ARG A 112 10.51 -14.95 -1.10
CA ARG A 112 10.06 -15.09 0.28
C ARG A 112 9.44 -13.80 0.80
N TRP A 113 10.09 -12.65 0.56
CA TRP A 113 9.55 -11.34 0.94
C TRP A 113 8.28 -11.00 0.17
N ASP A 114 8.27 -11.24 -1.14
CA ASP A 114 7.07 -11.02 -1.95
C ASP A 114 5.87 -11.88 -1.48
N THR A 115 6.14 -13.14 -1.10
CA THR A 115 5.11 -14.04 -0.54
C THR A 115 4.64 -13.56 0.82
N ALA A 116 5.56 -13.09 1.68
CA ALA A 116 5.20 -12.54 2.99
C ALA A 116 4.32 -11.29 2.86
N ILE A 117 4.64 -10.38 1.92
CA ILE A 117 3.82 -9.19 1.64
C ILE A 117 2.42 -9.59 1.22
N ALA A 118 2.27 -10.53 0.28
CA ALA A 118 0.96 -11.03 -0.11
C ALA A 118 0.20 -11.69 1.06
N ALA A 119 0.87 -12.52 1.85
CA ALA A 119 0.25 -13.17 3.03
C ALA A 119 -0.22 -12.14 4.06
N LEU A 120 0.55 -11.06 4.28
CA LEU A 120 0.19 -9.96 5.16
C LEU A 120 -1.04 -9.20 4.65
N CYS A 121 -1.08 -8.85 3.37
CA CYS A 121 -2.24 -8.23 2.75
C CYS A 121 -3.48 -9.13 2.91
N ALA A 122 -3.36 -10.43 2.61
CA ALA A 122 -4.44 -11.39 2.78
C ALA A 122 -4.95 -11.43 4.23
N TYR A 123 -4.04 -11.51 5.20
CA TYR A 123 -4.36 -11.54 6.63
C TYR A 123 -5.17 -10.31 7.07
N ARG A 124 -4.70 -9.09 6.72
CA ARG A 124 -5.37 -7.85 7.10
C ARG A 124 -6.68 -7.63 6.36
N LEU A 125 -6.79 -8.01 5.09
CA LEU A 125 -8.05 -7.92 4.34
C LEU A 125 -9.09 -8.93 4.85
N ASN A 126 -8.70 -10.18 5.13
CA ASN A 126 -9.59 -11.19 5.71
C ASN A 126 -10.11 -10.77 7.10
N SER A 127 -9.28 -10.16 7.94
CA SER A 127 -9.71 -9.64 9.25
C SER A 127 -10.83 -8.58 9.12
N GLY A 128 -10.88 -7.86 8.00
CA GLY A 128 -11.91 -6.87 7.68
C GLY A 128 -13.04 -7.40 6.78
N SER A 129 -13.04 -8.69 6.42
CA SER A 129 -13.94 -9.29 5.42
C SER A 129 -13.93 -8.53 4.08
N LEU A 130 -12.76 -8.05 3.67
CA LEU A 130 -12.56 -7.27 2.45
C LEU A 130 -12.22 -8.20 1.26
N PRO A 131 -12.50 -7.78 0.01
CA PRO A 131 -12.09 -8.54 -1.16
C PRO A 131 -10.57 -8.68 -1.23
N ILE A 132 -10.10 -9.84 -1.67
CA ILE A 132 -8.67 -10.13 -1.87
C ILE A 132 -8.31 -9.92 -3.34
N PRO A 133 -7.34 -9.03 -3.66
CA PRO A 133 -6.85 -8.88 -5.03
C PRO A 133 -6.28 -10.17 -5.61
N ASP A 134 -6.36 -10.33 -6.93
CA ASP A 134 -5.85 -11.52 -7.62
C ASP A 134 -4.36 -11.74 -7.38
N TRP A 135 -3.55 -10.66 -7.40
CA TRP A 135 -2.11 -10.77 -7.16
C TRP A 135 -1.80 -11.32 -5.76
N VAL A 136 -2.62 -10.98 -4.76
CA VAL A 136 -2.48 -11.50 -3.39
C VAL A 136 -2.82 -13.00 -3.36
N SER A 137 -3.94 -13.38 -3.98
CA SER A 137 -4.43 -14.77 -3.99
C SER A 137 -3.54 -15.70 -4.83
N ASN A 138 -2.95 -15.18 -5.91
CA ASN A 138 -2.11 -15.95 -6.84
C ASN A 138 -0.67 -16.08 -6.36
N ARG A 139 -0.25 -15.27 -5.37
CA ARG A 139 1.09 -15.35 -4.80
C ARG A 139 1.19 -16.56 -3.86
N ASN A 140 1.76 -17.62 -4.38
CA ASN A 140 2.01 -18.84 -3.63
C ASN A 140 3.48 -18.93 -3.20
N GLY A 141 3.71 -19.44 -2.00
CA GLY A 141 5.03 -19.81 -1.52
C GLY A 141 5.27 -21.30 -1.51
N ASN A 142 6.39 -21.73 -0.93
CA ASN A 142 6.75 -23.14 -0.83
C ASN A 142 6.63 -23.65 0.61
N GLN A 143 5.56 -24.41 0.88
CA GLN A 143 5.30 -25.02 2.19
C GLN A 143 6.33 -26.09 2.58
N GLN A 144 7.03 -26.69 1.61
CA GLN A 144 8.07 -27.69 1.88
C GLN A 144 9.37 -27.07 2.42
N THR A 145 9.53 -25.76 2.23
CA THR A 145 10.70 -25.02 2.72
C THR A 145 10.24 -23.83 3.56
N PRO A 146 9.70 -24.08 4.77
CA PRO A 146 9.23 -23.02 5.64
C PRO A 146 10.32 -21.98 5.90
N TRP A 147 9.92 -20.72 5.90
CA TRP A 147 10.84 -19.60 6.07
C TRP A 147 10.39 -18.73 7.23
N VAL A 148 11.29 -18.57 8.19
CA VAL A 148 11.21 -17.57 9.26
C VAL A 148 12.00 -16.35 8.75
N PRO A 149 11.39 -15.16 8.65
CA PRO A 149 12.15 -13.98 8.32
C PRO A 149 13.24 -13.74 9.39
N PRO A 150 14.44 -13.32 8.99
CA PRO A 150 15.52 -12.98 9.92
C PRO A 150 15.24 -11.65 10.64
N PHE A 151 14.45 -11.69 11.73
CA PHE A 151 14.11 -10.50 12.54
C PHE A 151 14.81 -10.44 13.91
N SER A 152 15.54 -11.50 14.30
CA SER A 152 16.31 -11.51 15.54
C SER A 152 17.47 -12.50 15.49
N ARG A 153 18.57 -12.13 16.14
CA ARG A 153 19.71 -13.02 16.45
C ARG A 153 19.34 -14.12 17.46
N TYR A 154 18.19 -13.99 18.14
CA TYR A 154 17.65 -14.99 19.06
C TYR A 154 16.53 -15.77 18.36
N ASN A 155 16.83 -17.01 18.00
CA ASN A 155 15.89 -17.92 17.37
C ASN A 155 14.98 -18.55 18.44
N SER A 156 13.94 -17.85 18.86
CA SER A 156 12.86 -18.48 19.63
C SER A 156 12.11 -19.46 18.72
N PRO A 157 11.77 -20.67 19.21
CA PRO A 157 11.02 -21.62 18.40
C PRO A 157 9.65 -21.04 18.01
N VAL A 158 9.31 -21.12 16.73
CA VAL A 158 8.01 -20.71 16.22
C VAL A 158 6.96 -21.75 16.59
N ASP A 159 5.91 -21.33 17.29
CA ASP A 159 4.69 -22.12 17.46
C ASP A 159 3.80 -21.95 16.23
N LEU A 160 3.65 -23.02 15.45
CA LEU A 160 2.85 -23.06 14.23
C LEU A 160 1.36 -22.81 14.49
N ALA A 161 0.86 -23.11 15.70
CA ALA A 161 -0.52 -22.81 16.07
C ALA A 161 -0.80 -21.31 16.21
N GLN A 162 0.25 -20.49 16.31
CA GLN A 162 0.17 -19.03 16.40
C GLN A 162 0.46 -18.34 15.06
N VAL A 163 0.75 -19.09 14.00
CA VAL A 163 0.99 -18.52 12.66
C VAL A 163 -0.36 -18.42 11.92
N PRO A 164 -0.78 -17.24 11.44
CA PRO A 164 -2.02 -17.11 10.69
C PRO A 164 -2.00 -17.96 9.41
N VAL A 165 -3.18 -18.44 9.01
CA VAL A 165 -3.32 -19.42 7.91
C VAL A 165 -2.79 -18.87 6.58
N GLU A 166 -2.89 -17.56 6.36
CA GLU A 166 -2.39 -16.86 5.18
C GLU A 166 -0.87 -17.00 5.05
N PHE A 167 -0.13 -16.89 6.16
CA PHE A 167 1.31 -17.09 6.19
C PHE A 167 1.67 -18.57 6.04
N LEU A 168 0.95 -19.47 6.74
CA LEU A 168 1.16 -20.92 6.63
C LEU A 168 1.02 -21.42 5.18
N ARG A 169 0.02 -20.93 4.44
CA ARG A 169 -0.19 -21.29 3.03
C ARG A 169 1.00 -20.92 2.15
N GLY A 170 1.68 -19.82 2.45
CA GLY A 170 2.90 -19.37 1.78
C GLY A 170 4.18 -20.03 2.28
N GLY A 171 4.13 -20.89 3.30
CA GLY A 171 5.33 -21.40 3.96
C GLY A 171 6.10 -20.30 4.71
N ILE A 172 5.42 -19.23 5.12
CA ILE A 172 5.99 -18.12 5.89
C ILE A 172 5.64 -18.33 7.36
N LEU A 173 6.63 -18.18 8.24
CA LEU A 173 6.50 -18.46 9.67
C LEU A 173 6.61 -17.15 10.47
N ILE A 174 5.52 -16.39 10.48
CA ILE A 174 5.35 -15.17 11.28
C ILE A 174 4.15 -15.38 12.20
N GLN A 175 4.37 -15.25 13.51
CA GLN A 175 3.30 -15.45 14.50
C GLN A 175 2.42 -14.20 14.58
N ALA A 176 1.14 -14.37 14.92
CA ALA A 176 0.20 -13.26 15.08
C ALA A 176 0.70 -12.21 16.09
N SER A 177 1.33 -12.64 17.18
CA SER A 177 1.94 -11.76 18.20
C SER A 177 3.01 -10.81 17.64
N THR A 178 3.66 -11.19 16.54
CA THR A 178 4.63 -10.32 15.84
C THR A 178 3.95 -9.15 15.13
N LEU A 179 2.68 -9.32 14.72
CA LEU A 179 1.85 -8.33 14.04
C LEU A 179 0.95 -7.52 14.99
N GLU A 180 1.04 -7.80 16.30
CA GLU A 180 0.27 -7.13 17.34
C GLU A 180 1.16 -6.24 18.23
N SER A 181 2.44 -6.14 17.92
CA SER A 181 3.40 -5.38 18.74
C SER A 181 3.35 -3.89 18.38
N GLU A 182 2.83 -3.09 19.31
CA GLU A 182 2.84 -1.61 19.33
C GLU A 182 4.24 -1.01 19.62
#